data_AF-A0A6I0DUX6-F1
#
_entry.id   AF-A0A6I0DUX6-F1
#
_cell.length_a   1.000
_cell.length_b   1.000
_cell.length_c   1.000
_cell.angle_alpha   90.00
_cell.angle_beta   90.00
_cell.angle_gamma   90.00
#
_symmetry.space_group_name_H-M   'P 1'
#
loop_
_entity.id
_entity.type
_entity.pdbx_description
1 polymer ?
#
loop_
_entity_poly.entity_id
_entity_poly.type
_entity_poly.pdbx_seq_one_letter_code
_entity_poly.pdbx_strand_id
1 'polypeptide(L)'
;MPNIEFLIAAGAPPVSLNEAVISLKDCSILFVHGWTSNRQDVAYRASRNAFQLFDHIVGVLMRARDDIKQSRRPPNSSYIAALSAPAGSMATPVTLADQVAVLAAGHGNGHLPPSLPTITATLEQVLNKVKHQNTNQANFRIVGDRHFMIVAANKPNGTPDCVLEFDVQHFCDLCEAAAAAL
;
A
#
# COMPACT_ATOMS: atom_id res chain seq x y z
N MET A 1 36.84 7.59 23.86
CA MET A 1 35.53 6.95 23.63
C MET A 1 35.14 7.22 22.18
N PRO A 2 34.73 6.24 21.38
CA PRO A 2 34.28 6.52 20.02
C PRO A 2 32.95 7.27 20.09
N ASN A 3 32.87 8.44 19.45
CA ASN A 3 31.62 9.18 19.28
C ASN A 3 30.67 8.30 18.46
N ILE A 4 29.59 7.84 19.10
CA ILE A 4 28.47 7.26 18.40
C ILE A 4 27.65 8.45 17.87
N GLU A 5 27.86 8.82 16.62
CA GLU A 5 26.98 9.74 15.90
C GLU A 5 25.71 9.00 15.49
N PHE A 6 24.69 9.04 16.37
CA PHE A 6 23.32 8.71 15.95
C PHE A 6 22.72 9.92 15.23
N LEU A 7 22.40 9.77 13.94
CA LEU A 7 21.75 10.80 13.13
C LEU A 7 20.29 11.00 13.57
N ILE A 8 20.08 11.74 14.67
CA ILE A 8 18.74 12.11 15.14
C ILE A 8 18.45 13.55 14.72
N ALA A 9 17.52 13.74 13.78
CA ALA A 9 17.01 15.06 13.46
C ALA A 9 16.09 15.56 14.60
N ALA A 10 16.37 16.74 15.16
CA ALA A 10 15.54 17.35 16.19
C ALA A 10 14.34 18.09 15.57
N GLY A 11 13.14 17.90 16.13
CA GLY A 11 11.98 18.77 15.88
C GLY A 11 11.04 18.39 14.72
N ALA A 12 10.94 17.12 14.34
CA ALA A 12 9.98 16.70 13.31
C ALA A 12 8.51 16.94 13.76
N PRO A 13 7.64 17.50 12.89
CA PRO A 13 6.20 17.59 13.13
C PRO A 13 5.57 16.19 13.31
N PRO A 14 4.29 16.07 13.73
CA PRO A 14 3.58 14.80 13.62
C PRO A 14 3.75 14.27 12.18
N VAL A 15 4.24 13.02 12.07
CA VAL A 15 4.73 12.32 10.87
C VAL A 15 4.25 12.97 9.56
N SER A 16 5.16 13.67 8.88
CA SER A 16 4.88 14.24 7.56
C SER A 16 4.56 13.14 6.54
N LEU A 17 3.88 13.47 5.43
CA LEU A 17 3.60 12.49 4.38
C LEU A 17 4.88 11.80 3.88
N ASN A 18 5.96 12.55 3.69
CA ASN A 18 7.25 11.99 3.26
C ASN A 18 7.83 11.04 4.31
N GLU A 19 7.82 11.41 5.59
CA GLU A 19 8.25 10.52 6.67
C GLU A 19 7.37 9.27 6.77
N ALA A 20 6.06 9.40 6.51
CA ALA A 20 5.15 8.26 6.51
C ALA A 20 5.48 7.27 5.40
N VAL A 21 5.77 7.77 4.18
CA VAL A 21 6.13 6.92 3.04
C VAL A 21 7.48 6.23 3.26
N ILE A 22 8.49 6.96 3.75
CA ILE A 22 9.79 6.37 4.11
C ILE A 22 9.62 5.30 5.20
N SER A 23 8.85 5.60 6.24
CA SER A 23 8.57 4.65 7.32
C SER A 23 7.84 3.40 6.82
N LEU A 24 6.96 3.53 5.81
CA LEU A 24 6.26 2.41 5.21
C LEU A 24 7.23 1.51 4.43
N LYS A 25 8.15 2.13 3.69
CA LYS A 25 9.23 1.44 2.99
C LYS A 25 10.12 0.66 3.96
N ASP A 26 10.51 1.29 5.08
CA ASP A 26 11.26 0.63 6.16
C ASP A 26 10.49 -0.53 6.79
N CYS A 27 9.18 -0.35 7.04
CA CYS A 27 8.33 -1.42 7.53
C CYS A 27 8.29 -2.59 6.53
N SER A 28 8.25 -2.33 5.23
CA SER A 28 8.30 -3.37 4.22
C SER A 28 9.61 -4.16 4.26
N ILE A 29 10.74 -3.49 4.40
CA ILE A 29 12.06 -4.13 4.50
C ILE A 29 12.15 -4.98 5.78
N LEU A 30 11.74 -4.41 6.91
CA LEU A 30 11.71 -5.11 8.20
C LEU A 30 10.77 -6.32 8.18
N PHE A 31 9.64 -6.19 7.48
CA PHE A 31 8.69 -7.29 7.30
C PHE A 31 9.33 -8.44 6.52
N VAL A 32 9.93 -8.15 5.35
CA VAL A 32 10.61 -9.15 4.53
C VAL A 32 11.70 -9.85 5.34
N HIS A 33 12.58 -9.09 5.98
CA HIS A 33 13.66 -9.64 6.81
C HIS A 33 13.11 -10.49 7.96
N GLY A 34 12.08 -10.01 8.67
CA GLY A 34 11.44 -10.75 9.76
C GLY A 34 10.85 -12.06 9.29
N TRP A 35 10.15 -12.05 8.15
CA TRP A 35 9.55 -13.24 7.57
C TRP A 35 10.59 -14.26 7.10
N THR A 36 11.59 -13.83 6.32
CA THR A 36 12.62 -14.73 5.77
C THR A 36 13.56 -15.29 6.84
N SER A 37 13.78 -14.54 7.93
CA SER A 37 14.61 -14.97 9.06
C SER A 37 13.85 -15.72 10.15
N ASN A 38 12.59 -16.11 9.90
CA ASN A 38 11.71 -16.78 10.86
C ASN A 38 11.51 -16.01 12.19
N ARG A 39 11.61 -14.67 12.15
CA ARG A 39 11.34 -13.76 13.28
C ARG A 39 9.96 -13.14 13.14
N GLN A 40 8.95 -13.94 13.45
CA GLN A 40 7.54 -13.59 13.32
C GLN A 40 7.15 -12.35 14.14
N ASP A 41 7.76 -12.17 15.32
CA ASP A 41 7.59 -10.98 16.16
C ASP A 41 7.93 -9.67 15.42
N VAL A 42 9.02 -9.69 14.63
CA VAL A 42 9.46 -8.56 13.82
C VAL A 42 8.49 -8.32 12.66
N ALA A 43 8.08 -9.38 11.97
CA ALA A 43 7.09 -9.28 10.89
C ALA A 43 5.75 -8.71 11.39
N TYR A 44 5.24 -9.19 12.53
CA TYR A 44 4.00 -8.69 13.12
C TYR A 44 4.09 -7.23 13.56
N ARG A 45 5.23 -6.81 14.14
CA ARG A 45 5.44 -5.42 14.52
C ARG A 45 5.49 -4.51 13.29
N ALA A 46 6.24 -4.90 12.27
CA ALA A 46 6.35 -4.15 11.02
C ALA A 46 4.99 -4.02 10.31
N SER A 47 4.22 -5.11 10.24
CA SER A 47 2.88 -5.13 9.64
C SER A 47 1.91 -4.18 10.36
N ARG A 48 1.89 -4.19 11.69
CA ARG A 48 1.03 -3.30 12.49
C ARG A 48 1.33 -1.82 12.24
N ASN A 49 2.61 -1.47 12.18
CA ASN A 49 3.03 -0.10 11.89
C ASN A 49 2.68 0.30 10.46
N ALA A 50 2.88 -0.62 9.49
CA ALA A 50 2.54 -0.39 8.09
C ALA A 50 1.07 -0.05 7.88
N PHE A 51 0.13 -0.72 8.56
CA PHE A 51 -1.31 -0.43 8.43
C PHE A 51 -1.67 1.00 8.81
N GLN A 52 -1.06 1.55 9.86
CA GLN A 52 -1.29 2.94 10.28
C GLN A 52 -0.73 3.94 9.26
N LEU A 53 0.42 3.61 8.68
CA LEU A 53 1.08 4.42 7.66
C LEU A 53 0.29 4.42 6.35
N PHE A 54 -0.23 3.25 5.93
CA PHE A 54 -1.12 3.15 4.77
C PHE A 54 -2.33 4.07 4.92
N ASP A 55 -3.05 4.01 6.05
CA ASP A 55 -4.22 4.86 6.28
C ASP A 55 -3.88 6.36 6.19
N HIS A 56 -2.77 6.77 6.82
CA HIS A 56 -2.30 8.15 6.75
C HIS A 56 -1.97 8.59 5.32
N ILE A 57 -1.13 7.83 4.60
CA ILE A 57 -0.70 8.14 3.23
C ILE A 57 -1.91 8.22 2.30
N VAL A 58 -2.77 7.20 2.33
CA VAL A 58 -4.01 7.14 1.55
C VAL A 58 -4.89 8.33 1.88
N GLY A 59 -5.07 8.63 3.16
CA GLY A 59 -5.87 9.75 3.62
C GLY A 59 -5.39 11.10 3.09
N VAL A 60 -4.08 11.38 3.12
CA VAL A 60 -3.52 12.66 2.66
C VAL A 60 -3.63 12.81 1.13
N LEU A 61 -3.18 11.81 0.37
CA LEU A 61 -3.21 11.86 -1.09
C LEU A 61 -4.65 11.92 -1.62
N MET A 62 -5.54 11.09 -1.10
CA MET A 62 -6.94 11.09 -1.55
C MET A 62 -7.67 12.39 -1.20
N ARG A 63 -7.36 13.02 -0.05
CA ARG A 63 -7.90 14.35 0.28
C ARG A 63 -7.43 15.42 -0.69
N ALA A 64 -6.14 15.47 -1.02
CA ALA A 64 -5.63 16.44 -1.98
C ALA A 64 -6.24 16.27 -3.38
N ARG A 65 -6.46 15.02 -3.81
CA ARG A 65 -7.21 14.72 -5.04
C ARG A 65 -8.64 15.23 -4.97
N ASP A 66 -9.34 15.00 -3.85
CA ASP A 66 -10.72 15.43 -3.68
C ASP A 66 -10.84 16.96 -3.65
N ASP A 67 -9.87 17.65 -3.04
CA ASP A 67 -9.78 19.11 -3.06
C ASP A 67 -9.60 19.65 -4.48
N ILE A 68 -8.80 19.01 -5.32
CA ILE A 68 -8.66 19.37 -6.75
C ILE A 68 -9.99 19.13 -7.49
N LYS A 69 -10.64 17.97 -7.29
CA LYS A 69 -11.94 17.65 -7.92
C LYS A 69 -13.06 18.61 -7.51
N GLN A 70 -12.96 19.18 -6.30
CA GLN A 70 -13.93 20.14 -5.76
C GLN A 70 -13.50 21.60 -5.99
N SER A 71 -12.47 21.86 -6.81
CA SER A 71 -11.93 23.20 -7.09
C SER A 71 -11.47 23.98 -5.85
N ARG A 72 -11.13 23.29 -4.75
CA ARG A 72 -10.54 23.86 -3.53
C ARG A 72 -9.03 24.04 -3.64
N ARG A 73 -8.39 23.33 -4.57
CA ARG A 73 -6.98 23.44 -4.93
C ARG A 73 -6.84 23.50 -6.45
N PRO A 74 -5.94 24.32 -7.01
CA PRO A 74 -5.67 24.30 -8.45
C PRO A 74 -5.16 22.92 -8.90
N PRO A 75 -5.53 22.46 -10.11
CA PRO A 75 -5.03 21.20 -10.63
C PRO A 75 -3.51 21.26 -10.84
N ASN A 76 -2.81 20.24 -10.37
CA ASN A 76 -1.38 20.05 -10.61
C ASN A 76 -1.19 18.84 -11.55
N SER A 77 -0.65 19.07 -12.74
CA SER A 77 -0.45 18.04 -13.76
C SER A 77 0.51 16.95 -13.32
N SER A 78 1.58 17.30 -12.60
CA SER A 78 2.54 16.34 -12.05
C SER A 78 1.89 15.41 -11.02
N TYR A 79 1.02 15.97 -10.17
CA TYR A 79 0.26 15.19 -9.21
C TYR A 79 -0.70 14.20 -9.88
N ILE A 80 -1.46 14.68 -10.88
CA ILE A 80 -2.40 13.85 -11.64
C ILE A 80 -1.67 12.75 -12.41
N ALA A 81 -0.50 13.08 -12.99
CA ALA A 81 0.35 12.10 -13.68
C ALA A 81 0.86 11.02 -12.71
N ALA A 82 1.32 11.40 -11.51
CA ALA A 82 1.74 10.45 -10.48
C ALA A 82 0.60 9.53 -10.04
N LEU A 83 -0.61 10.07 -9.85
CA LEU A 83 -1.81 9.28 -9.54
C LEU A 83 -2.22 8.31 -10.65
N SER A 84 -1.90 8.64 -11.91
CA SER A 84 -2.21 7.82 -13.08
C SER A 84 -1.13 6.77 -13.39
N ALA A 85 -0.01 6.78 -12.67
CA ALA A 85 1.09 5.85 -12.89
C ALA A 85 0.68 4.40 -12.57
N PRO A 86 1.16 3.39 -13.34
CA PRO A 86 0.96 1.98 -13.03
C PRO A 86 1.55 1.60 -11.66
N ALA A 87 0.70 1.14 -10.74
CA ALA A 87 1.07 0.85 -9.36
C ALA A 87 0.83 -0.62 -8.95
N GLY A 88 0.02 -1.37 -9.70
CA GLY A 88 -0.28 -2.75 -9.38
C GLY A 88 -1.07 -3.48 -10.47
N SER A 89 -1.57 -4.65 -10.12
CA SER A 89 -2.43 -5.48 -10.96
C SER A 89 -3.69 -5.88 -10.20
N MET A 90 -4.83 -5.94 -10.88
CA MET A 90 -6.12 -6.18 -10.26
C MET A 90 -6.92 -7.20 -11.07
N ALA A 91 -7.50 -8.18 -10.40
CA ALA A 91 -8.55 -9.02 -10.95
C ALA A 91 -9.92 -8.40 -10.61
N THR A 92 -10.75 -8.14 -11.61
CA THR A 92 -12.11 -7.59 -11.44
C THR A 92 -12.98 -7.89 -12.67
N PRO A 93 -14.28 -8.17 -12.52
CA PRO A 93 -14.99 -8.41 -11.25
C PRO A 93 -14.58 -9.74 -10.62
N VAL A 94 -14.62 -9.83 -9.29
CA VAL A 94 -14.37 -11.08 -8.54
C VAL A 94 -15.62 -11.53 -7.79
N THR A 95 -15.68 -12.81 -7.45
CA THR A 95 -16.71 -13.39 -6.58
C THR A 95 -16.26 -13.41 -5.12
N LEU A 96 -17.17 -13.73 -4.20
CA LEU A 96 -16.82 -13.95 -2.79
C LEU A 96 -15.85 -15.13 -2.63
N ALA A 97 -16.01 -16.18 -3.44
CA ALA A 97 -15.12 -17.34 -3.42
C ALA A 97 -13.68 -16.96 -3.77
N ASP A 98 -13.51 -16.08 -4.77
CA ASP A 98 -12.19 -15.57 -5.16
C ASP A 98 -11.52 -14.77 -4.02
N GLN A 99 -12.29 -13.93 -3.32
CA GLN A 99 -11.77 -13.17 -2.17
C GLN A 99 -11.42 -14.08 -0.98
N VAL A 100 -12.24 -15.11 -0.71
CA VAL A 100 -11.95 -16.10 0.35
C VAL A 100 -10.72 -16.93 0.00
N ALA A 101 -10.50 -17.23 -1.28
CA ALA A 101 -9.32 -17.96 -1.75
C ALA A 101 -8.00 -17.23 -1.43
N VAL A 102 -8.00 -15.89 -1.40
CA VAL A 102 -6.82 -15.09 -1.00
C VAL A 102 -6.33 -15.46 0.39
N LEU A 103 -7.25 -15.61 1.36
CA LEU A 103 -6.91 -16.00 2.72
C LEU A 103 -6.61 -17.51 2.81
N ALA A 104 -7.39 -18.32 2.12
CA ALA A 104 -7.26 -19.79 2.13
C ALA A 104 -5.92 -20.28 1.56
N ALA A 105 -5.22 -19.48 0.77
CA ALA A 105 -3.89 -19.80 0.26
C ALA A 105 -2.82 -19.92 1.38
N GLY A 106 -3.08 -19.37 2.57
CA GLY A 106 -2.15 -19.36 3.70
C GLY A 106 -1.21 -18.15 3.67
N HIS A 107 -0.62 -17.85 4.83
CA HIS A 107 0.23 -16.68 5.02
C HIS A 107 1.47 -16.71 4.11
N GLY A 108 1.70 -15.63 3.37
CA GLY A 108 2.83 -15.51 2.45
C GLY A 108 2.60 -16.12 1.07
N ASN A 109 1.44 -16.73 0.85
CA ASN A 109 1.04 -17.32 -0.43
C ASN A 109 -0.11 -16.53 -1.09
N GLY A 110 -0.17 -15.22 -0.89
CA GLY A 110 -1.17 -14.38 -1.56
C GLY A 110 -0.92 -14.29 -3.06
N HIS A 111 -1.97 -14.47 -3.87
CA HIS A 111 -1.90 -14.34 -5.32
C HIS A 111 -3.22 -13.77 -5.86
N LEU A 112 -3.18 -13.17 -7.05
CA LEU A 112 -4.38 -12.88 -7.81
C LEU A 112 -5.08 -14.18 -8.23
N PRO A 113 -6.43 -14.21 -8.33
CA PRO A 113 -7.16 -15.37 -8.83
C PRO A 113 -6.66 -15.77 -10.23
N PRO A 114 -6.09 -16.98 -10.40
CA PRO A 114 -5.39 -17.36 -11.64
C PRO A 114 -6.33 -17.57 -12.84
N SER A 115 -7.61 -17.80 -12.57
CA SER A 115 -8.66 -18.02 -13.57
C SER A 115 -9.25 -16.71 -14.14
N LEU A 116 -8.88 -15.55 -13.59
CA LEU A 116 -9.43 -14.26 -13.98
C LEU A 116 -8.40 -13.42 -14.75
N PRO A 117 -8.83 -12.66 -15.78
CA PRO A 117 -7.97 -11.70 -16.43
C PRO A 117 -7.56 -10.61 -15.44
N THR A 118 -6.29 -10.21 -15.52
CA THR A 118 -5.73 -9.12 -14.71
C THR A 118 -5.62 -7.86 -15.54
N ILE A 119 -5.93 -6.72 -14.91
CA ILE A 119 -5.72 -5.39 -15.49
C ILE A 119 -4.71 -4.62 -14.66
N THR A 120 -4.02 -3.67 -15.29
CA THR A 120 -3.14 -2.74 -14.57
C THR A 120 -3.96 -1.80 -13.70
N ALA A 121 -3.56 -1.66 -12.43
CA ALA A 121 -4.11 -0.69 -11.51
C ALA A 121 -3.19 0.54 -11.43
N THR A 122 -3.77 1.73 -11.56
CA THR A 122 -3.10 3.01 -11.32
C THR A 122 -2.91 3.28 -9.83
N LEU A 123 -2.03 4.21 -9.46
CA LEU A 123 -1.85 4.61 -8.07
C LEU A 123 -3.17 5.08 -7.42
N GLU A 124 -3.99 5.88 -8.11
CA GLU A 124 -5.30 6.30 -7.61
C GLU A 124 -6.20 5.09 -7.30
N GLN A 125 -6.22 4.10 -8.19
CA GLN A 125 -7.00 2.89 -7.97
C GLN A 125 -6.47 2.09 -6.78
N VAL A 126 -5.15 1.91 -6.66
CA VAL A 126 -4.52 1.24 -5.52
C VAL A 126 -4.88 1.93 -4.21
N LEU A 127 -4.68 3.26 -4.11
CA LEU A 127 -5.04 4.06 -2.93
C LEU A 127 -6.52 3.87 -2.56
N ASN A 128 -7.40 3.93 -3.55
CA ASN A 128 -8.84 3.76 -3.32
C ASN A 128 -9.20 2.33 -2.86
N LYS A 129 -8.57 1.29 -3.41
CA LYS A 129 -8.84 -0.09 -2.98
C LYS A 129 -8.25 -0.39 -1.60
N VAL A 130 -7.07 0.13 -1.28
CA VAL A 130 -6.48 0.02 0.07
C VAL A 130 -7.38 0.72 1.09
N LYS A 131 -7.95 1.89 0.76
CA LYS A 131 -8.94 2.58 1.61
C LYS A 131 -10.18 1.73 1.90
N HIS A 132 -10.63 0.96 0.92
CA HIS A 132 -11.87 0.17 0.95
C HIS A 132 -11.61 -1.33 1.09
N GLN A 133 -10.44 -1.70 1.61
CA GLN A 133 -10.05 -3.08 1.74
C GLN A 133 -10.87 -3.82 2.80
N ASN A 134 -11.10 -5.10 2.56
CA ASN A 134 -11.49 -6.03 3.61
C ASN A 134 -10.23 -6.47 4.35
N THR A 135 -9.95 -5.86 5.50
CA THR A 135 -8.75 -6.15 6.31
C THR A 135 -8.68 -7.62 6.76
N ASN A 136 -9.81 -8.31 6.83
CA ASN A 136 -9.87 -9.74 7.15
C ASN A 136 -9.52 -10.65 5.95
N GLN A 137 -9.34 -10.07 4.77
CA GLN A 137 -9.04 -10.77 3.51
C GLN A 137 -7.85 -10.11 2.79
N ALA A 138 -6.84 -9.72 3.56
CA ALA A 138 -5.54 -9.35 3.04
C ALA A 138 -4.56 -10.52 3.20
N ASN A 139 -3.66 -10.66 2.23
CA ASN A 139 -2.53 -11.57 2.29
C ASN A 139 -1.30 -10.86 1.69
N PHE A 140 -0.17 -11.54 1.68
CA PHE A 140 1.06 -11.03 1.13
C PHE A 140 1.82 -12.14 0.43
N ARG A 141 2.84 -11.75 -0.33
CA ARG A 141 3.78 -12.66 -0.95
C ARG A 141 5.15 -11.99 -1.01
N ILE A 142 6.18 -12.80 -0.86
CA ILE A 142 7.57 -12.33 -1.00
C ILE A 142 8.19 -13.03 -2.20
N VAL A 143 8.82 -12.24 -3.08
CA VAL A 143 9.53 -12.74 -4.26
C VAL A 143 10.91 -12.11 -4.29
N GLY A 144 11.93 -12.90 -3.98
CA GLY A 144 13.26 -12.33 -3.65
C GLY A 144 13.11 -11.39 -2.46
N ASP A 145 13.55 -10.13 -2.63
CA ASP A 145 13.45 -9.10 -1.59
C ASP A 145 12.22 -8.18 -1.74
N ARG A 146 11.31 -8.52 -2.66
CA ARG A 146 10.12 -7.71 -2.95
C ARG A 146 8.94 -8.17 -2.12
N HIS A 147 8.24 -7.20 -1.53
CA HIS A 147 7.05 -7.41 -0.73
C HIS A 147 5.81 -7.04 -1.53
N PHE A 148 5.01 -8.05 -1.88
CA PHE A 148 3.73 -7.87 -2.54
C PHE A 148 2.62 -7.93 -1.51
N MET A 149 1.74 -6.93 -1.53
CA MET A 149 0.50 -6.91 -0.76
C MET A 149 -0.64 -7.35 -1.67
N ILE A 150 -1.48 -8.27 -1.17
CA ILE A 150 -2.66 -8.77 -1.87
C ILE A 150 -3.88 -8.40 -1.04
N VAL A 151 -4.80 -7.67 -1.63
CA VAL A 151 -5.91 -7.03 -0.93
C VAL A 151 -7.22 -7.32 -1.65
N ALA A 152 -8.16 -7.95 -0.94
CA ALA A 152 -9.55 -8.02 -1.39
C ALA A 152 -10.28 -6.71 -1.03
N ALA A 153 -11.00 -6.13 -1.98
CA ALA A 153 -11.80 -4.93 -1.74
C ALA A 153 -13.25 -5.15 -2.16
N ASN A 154 -14.16 -4.50 -1.42
CA ASN A 154 -15.59 -4.53 -1.68
C ASN A 154 -16.06 -3.21 -2.28
N LYS A 155 -17.17 -3.27 -3.01
CA LYS A 155 -17.91 -2.10 -3.45
C LYS A 155 -18.57 -1.42 -2.23
N PRO A 156 -18.98 -0.15 -2.35
CA PRO A 156 -19.67 0.55 -1.26
C PRO A 156 -20.95 -0.15 -0.75
N ASN A 157 -21.59 -0.96 -1.60
CA ASN A 157 -22.76 -1.77 -1.23
C ASN A 157 -22.41 -3.11 -0.54
N GLY A 158 -21.13 -3.35 -0.23
CA GLY A 158 -20.65 -4.55 0.45
C GLY A 158 -20.40 -5.78 -0.44
N THR A 159 -20.68 -5.72 -1.74
CA THR A 159 -20.43 -6.86 -2.64
C THR A 159 -18.95 -6.92 -3.05
N PRO A 160 -18.41 -8.12 -3.34
CA PRO A 160 -17.06 -8.27 -3.88
C PRO A 160 -16.80 -7.38 -5.10
N ASP A 161 -15.63 -6.78 -5.17
CA ASP A 161 -15.24 -5.87 -6.26
C ASP A 161 -14.02 -6.39 -7.02
N CYS A 162 -12.92 -6.53 -6.29
CA CYS A 162 -11.65 -6.94 -6.86
C CYS A 162 -10.73 -7.62 -5.85
N VAL A 163 -9.72 -8.31 -6.39
CA VAL A 163 -8.48 -8.64 -5.67
C VAL A 163 -7.37 -7.83 -6.33
N LEU A 164 -6.65 -7.04 -5.54
CA LEU A 164 -5.56 -6.17 -5.96
C LEU A 164 -4.23 -6.74 -5.46
N GLU A 165 -3.20 -6.69 -6.30
CA GLU A 165 -1.81 -6.97 -5.93
C GLU A 165 -0.93 -5.76 -6.29
N PHE A 166 -0.03 -5.38 -5.40
CA PHE A 166 0.99 -4.35 -5.67
C PHE A 166 2.27 -4.60 -4.87
N ASP A 167 3.41 -4.17 -5.40
CA ASP A 167 4.66 -4.12 -4.65
C ASP A 167 4.66 -2.89 -3.74
N VAL A 168 4.87 -3.12 -2.44
CA VAL A 168 4.87 -2.06 -1.42
C VAL A 168 5.99 -1.04 -1.65
N GLN A 169 7.18 -1.46 -2.10
CA GLN A 169 8.29 -0.53 -2.35
C GLN A 169 8.00 0.36 -3.56
N HIS A 170 7.54 -0.22 -4.66
CA HIS A 170 7.13 0.53 -5.86
C HIS A 170 5.96 1.48 -5.55
N PHE A 171 4.99 1.04 -4.75
CA PHE A 171 3.91 1.88 -4.25
C PHE A 171 4.44 3.09 -3.46
N CYS A 172 5.43 2.89 -2.60
CA CYS A 172 6.06 3.99 -1.86
C CYS A 172 6.74 4.99 -2.79
N ASP A 173 7.50 4.52 -3.79
CA ASP A 173 8.19 5.41 -4.75
C ASP A 173 7.18 6.29 -5.52
N LEU A 174 6.03 5.72 -5.89
CA LEU A 174 4.94 6.47 -6.53
C LEU A 174 4.26 7.45 -5.57
N CYS A 175 4.12 7.10 -4.29
CA CYS A 175 3.59 8.00 -3.27
C CYS A 175 4.53 9.17 -2.99
N GLU A 176 5.85 8.95 -2.99
CA GLU A 176 6.85 10.03 -2.90
C GLU A 176 6.75 10.98 -4.09
N ALA A 177 6.63 10.45 -5.30
CA ALA A 177 6.44 11.27 -6.50
C ALA A 177 5.15 12.11 -6.44
N ALA A 178 4.06 11.52 -5.94
CA ALA A 178 2.81 12.24 -5.72
C ALA A 178 2.94 13.29 -4.61
N ALA A 179 3.60 12.97 -3.50
CA ALA A 179 3.80 13.87 -2.37
C ALA A 179 4.65 15.10 -2.74
N ALA A 180 5.70 14.91 -3.54
CA ALA A 180 6.53 16.00 -4.06
C ALA A 180 5.79 16.95 -5.02
N ALA A 181 4.63 16.54 -5.53
CA ALA A 181 3.79 17.29 -6.45
C ALA A 181 2.52 17.88 -5.79
N LEU A 182 2.36 17.77 -4.46
CA LEU A 182 1.23 18.34 -3.72
C LEU A 182 1.35 19.85 -3.50
#